data_AF-J3QKR0-F1
#
_entry.id   AF-J3QKR0-F1
#
_cell.length_a   1.000
_cell.length_b   1.000
_cell.length_c   1.000
_cell.angle_alpha   90.00
_cell.angle_beta   90.00
_cell.angle_gamma   90.00
#
_symmetry.space_group_name_H-M   'P 1'
#
loop_
_entity.id
_entity.type
_entity.pdbx_description
1 polymer ?
#
loop_
_entity_poly.entity_id
_entity_poly.type
_entity_poly.pdbx_seq_one_letter_code
_entity_poly.pdbx_strand_id
1 'polypeptide(L)'
;MASALEQFVNSVRQLSAQGQMTQLCELINKSGELLAKNLSHLDTVLGALDVQEHSLGVLAVLFVKFSMPSVPDFETLFSQVQLFISTCNGEHIRYATDTFAGLCHQLTNALVERKQ
;
A
#
# COMPACT_ATOMS: atom_id res chain seq x y z
N MET A 1 18.27 1.40 -12.01
CA MET A 1 17.93 2.17 -10.80
C MET A 1 16.93 1.38 -9.95
N ALA A 2 17.28 0.16 -9.52
CA ALA A 2 16.46 -0.68 -8.65
C ALA A 2 16.66 -0.36 -7.15
N SER A 3 17.76 0.32 -6.82
CA SER A 3 18.21 0.57 -5.44
C SER A 3 17.22 1.37 -4.60
N ALA A 4 16.42 2.27 -5.19
CA ALA A 4 15.49 3.10 -4.42
C ALA A 4 14.32 2.28 -3.85
N LEU A 5 13.79 1.31 -4.62
CA LEU A 5 12.70 0.44 -4.17
C LEU A 5 13.21 -0.60 -3.17
N GLU A 6 14.40 -1.16 -3.41
CA GLU A 6 15.04 -2.08 -2.46
C GLU A 6 15.37 -1.39 -1.13
N GLN A 7 15.85 -0.14 -1.17
CA GLN A 7 16.04 0.67 0.03
C GLN A 7 14.72 0.99 0.73
N PHE A 8 13.64 1.22 -0.02
CA PHE A 8 12.31 1.41 0.54
C PHE A 8 11.85 0.14 1.29
N VAL A 9 11.93 -1.03 0.66
CA VAL A 9 11.54 -2.32 1.28
C VAL A 9 12.39 -2.61 2.51
N ASN A 10 13.71 -2.41 2.44
CA ASN A 10 14.59 -2.57 3.60
C ASN A 10 14.25 -1.59 4.73
N SER A 11 13.98 -0.32 4.40
CA SER A 11 13.61 0.68 5.42
C SER A 11 12.26 0.35 6.05
N VAL A 12 11.28 -0.09 5.26
CA VAL A 12 9.96 -0.52 5.75
C VAL A 12 10.11 -1.74 6.66
N ARG A 13 10.93 -2.74 6.29
CA ARG A 13 11.24 -3.88 7.18
C ARG A 13 11.91 -3.45 8.47
N GLN A 14 12.93 -2.61 8.37
CA GLN A 14 13.72 -2.20 9.52
C GLN A 14 12.92 -1.32 10.49
N LEU A 15 12.16 -0.35 9.98
CA LEU A 15 11.30 0.53 10.78
C LEU A 15 10.12 -0.26 11.37
N SER A 16 9.60 -1.25 10.64
CA SER A 16 8.52 -2.09 11.17
C SER A 16 9.02 -2.99 12.30
N ALA A 17 10.19 -3.61 12.13
CA ALA A 17 10.84 -4.38 13.19
C ALA A 17 11.20 -3.53 14.43
N GLN A 18 11.48 -2.24 14.24
CA GLN A 18 11.72 -1.29 15.35
C GLN A 18 10.43 -0.69 15.94
N GLY A 19 9.25 -0.98 15.36
CA GLY A 19 7.97 -0.40 15.81
C GLY A 19 7.82 1.10 15.53
N GLN A 20 8.66 1.68 14.67
CA GLN A 20 8.66 3.12 14.37
C GLN A 20 7.63 3.46 13.29
N MET A 21 6.35 3.24 13.61
CA MET A 21 5.21 3.38 12.67
C MET A 21 5.04 4.79 12.11
N THR A 22 5.33 5.83 12.90
CA THR A 22 5.25 7.23 12.45
C THR A 22 6.28 7.54 11.36
N GLN A 23 7.54 7.16 11.56
CA GLN A 23 8.59 7.36 10.55
C GLN A 23 8.35 6.49 9.31
N LEU A 24 7.81 5.30 9.51
CA LEU A 24 7.42 4.41 8.41
C LEU A 24 6.32 5.07 7.57
N CYS A 25 5.31 5.69 8.19
CA CYS A 25 4.25 6.44 7.50
C CYS A 25 4.78 7.66 6.74
N GLU A 26 5.72 8.42 7.32
CA GLU A 26 6.38 9.54 6.62
C GLU A 26 7.22 9.07 5.43
N LEU A 27 8.01 8.01 5.62
CA LEU A 27 8.83 7.42 4.56
C LEU A 27 7.95 6.91 3.41
N ILE A 28 6.82 6.29 3.74
CA ILE A 28 5.81 5.86 2.77
C ILE A 28 5.21 7.03 2.00
N ASN A 29 4.76 8.08 2.68
CA ASN A 29 4.20 9.26 2.03
C ASN A 29 5.20 9.88 1.07
N LYS A 30 6.45 10.03 1.52
CA LYS A 30 7.55 10.57 0.72
C LYS A 30 7.95 9.66 -0.44
N SER A 31 7.79 8.34 -0.28
CA SER A 31 8.09 7.36 -1.32
C SER A 31 6.92 7.14 -2.27
N GLY A 32 5.71 7.66 -2.00
CA GLY A 32 4.53 7.48 -2.86
C GLY A 32 4.77 7.84 -4.33
N GLU A 33 5.53 8.91 -4.60
CA GLU A 33 5.91 9.29 -5.97
C GLU A 33 6.90 8.31 -6.62
N LEU A 34 7.83 7.75 -5.84
CA LEU A 34 8.72 6.69 -6.30
C LEU A 34 7.95 5.40 -6.61
N LEU A 35 7.01 5.03 -5.75
CA LEU A 35 6.14 3.87 -5.99
C LEU A 35 5.32 4.07 -7.27
N ALA A 36 4.74 5.25 -7.46
CA ALA A 36 3.95 5.59 -8.66
C ALA A 36 4.78 5.50 -9.96
N LYS A 37 6.08 5.80 -9.90
CA LYS A 37 6.99 5.67 -11.05
C LYS A 37 7.46 4.24 -11.31
N ASN A 38 7.32 3.31 -10.35
CA ASN A 38 7.89 1.96 -10.41
C ASN A 38 6.82 0.85 -10.29
N LEU A 39 5.67 1.03 -10.96
CA LEU A 39 4.51 0.12 -10.90
C LEU A 39 4.85 -1.34 -11.24
N SER A 40 5.70 -1.57 -12.23
CA SER A 40 6.12 -2.90 -12.68
C SER A 40 6.81 -3.72 -11.59
N HIS A 41 7.45 -3.04 -10.63
CA HIS A 41 8.15 -3.66 -9.51
C HIS A 41 7.29 -3.69 -8.24
N LEU A 42 6.19 -2.94 -8.19
CA LEU A 42 5.29 -2.94 -7.03
C LEU A 42 4.65 -4.30 -6.79
N ASP A 43 4.35 -5.06 -7.85
CA ASP A 43 3.80 -6.42 -7.68
C ASP A 43 4.79 -7.35 -6.99
N THR A 44 6.07 -7.26 -7.38
CA THR A 44 7.16 -7.99 -6.74
C THR A 44 7.36 -7.55 -5.29
N VAL A 45 7.28 -6.24 -5.02
CA VAL A 45 7.41 -5.69 -3.66
C VAL A 45 6.22 -6.09 -2.79
N LEU A 46 5.00 -6.04 -3.32
CA LEU A 46 3.79 -6.44 -2.61
C LEU A 46 3.80 -7.95 -2.31
N GLY A 47 4.38 -8.77 -3.18
CA GLY A 47 4.65 -10.18 -2.91
C GLY A 47 5.79 -10.45 -1.92
N ALA A 48 6.73 -9.51 -1.78
CA ALA A 48 7.86 -9.61 -0.84
C ALA A 48 7.59 -8.98 0.53
N LEU A 49 6.51 -8.22 0.67
CA LEU A 49 6.08 -7.56 1.90
C LEU A 49 4.95 -8.38 2.53
N ASP A 50 5.15 -8.78 3.78
CA ASP A 50 4.10 -9.45 4.55
C ASP A 50 3.06 -8.44 5.06
N VAL A 51 1.77 -8.74 4.93
CA VAL A 51 0.66 -7.85 5.32
C VAL A 51 0.56 -7.67 6.84
N GLN A 52 1.03 -8.62 7.64
CA GLN A 52 1.01 -8.51 9.10
C GLN A 52 2.14 -7.61 9.58
N GLU A 53 3.36 -7.82 9.08
CA GLU A 53 4.53 -7.04 9.49
C GLU A 53 4.61 -5.70 8.78
N HIS A 54 4.15 -5.57 7.53
CA HIS A 54 4.33 -4.36 6.72
C HIS A 54 3.00 -3.78 6.24
N SER A 55 1.96 -3.86 7.08
CA SER A 55 0.59 -3.43 6.72
C SER A 55 0.56 -2.02 6.11
N LEU A 56 1.31 -1.07 6.71
CA LEU A 56 1.45 0.29 6.20
C LEU A 56 2.04 0.35 4.79
N GLY A 57 3.10 -0.43 4.54
CA GLY A 57 3.77 -0.51 3.23
C GLY A 57 2.82 -1.08 2.17
N VAL A 58 2.14 -2.18 2.48
CA VAL A 58 1.16 -2.81 1.58
C VAL A 58 0.00 -1.85 1.29
N LEU A 59 -0.52 -1.15 2.31
CA LEU A 59 -1.57 -0.13 2.16
C LEU A 59 -1.19 0.93 1.14
N ALA A 60 0.01 1.48 1.23
CA ALA A 60 0.43 2.56 0.35
C ALA A 60 0.66 2.11 -1.08
N VAL A 61 1.20 0.91 -1.27
CA VAL A 61 1.32 0.30 -2.60
C VAL A 61 -0.07 0.13 -3.22
N LEU A 62 -1.03 -0.40 -2.45
CA LEU A 62 -2.41 -0.56 -2.89
C LEU A 62 -3.07 0.79 -3.20
N PHE A 63 -2.84 1.82 -2.37
CA PHE A 63 -3.39 3.16 -2.55
C PHE A 63 -2.89 3.81 -3.85
N VAL A 64 -1.57 3.76 -4.09
CA VAL A 64 -0.99 4.29 -5.33
C VAL A 64 -1.47 3.51 -6.55
N LYS A 65 -1.60 2.19 -6.45
CA LYS A 65 -2.20 1.36 -7.52
C LYS A 65 -3.66 1.75 -7.79
N PHE A 66 -4.45 2.02 -6.75
CA PHE A 66 -5.85 2.42 -6.88
C PHE A 66 -6.03 3.83 -7.43
N SER A 67 -5.09 4.73 -7.13
CA SER A 67 -5.10 6.11 -7.61
C SER A 67 -4.76 6.23 -9.11
N MET A 68 -4.33 5.16 -9.77
CA MET A 68 -4.04 5.17 -11.20
C MET A 68 -5.33 4.98 -12.02
N PRO A 69 -5.55 5.79 -13.07
CA PRO A 69 -6.78 5.77 -13.87
C PRO A 69 -6.95 4.50 -14.73
N SER A 70 -5.90 3.70 -14.89
CA SER A 70 -5.96 2.44 -15.65
C SER A 70 -5.58 1.29 -14.72
N VAL A 71 -6.59 0.75 -14.04
CA VAL A 71 -6.49 -0.51 -13.31
C VAL A 71 -6.96 -1.63 -14.24
N PRO A 72 -6.05 -2.30 -14.99
CA PRO A 72 -6.43 -3.38 -15.90
C PRO A 72 -7.02 -4.59 -15.15
N ASP A 73 -6.70 -4.73 -13.85
CA ASP A 73 -6.99 -5.90 -13.03
C ASP A 73 -7.67 -5.51 -11.70
N PHE A 74 -8.86 -4.92 -11.81
CA PHE A 74 -9.60 -4.44 -10.63
C PHE A 74 -10.08 -5.57 -9.72
N GLU A 75 -10.50 -6.71 -10.26
CA GLU A 75 -10.92 -7.86 -9.45
C GLU A 75 -9.79 -8.37 -8.55
N THR A 76 -8.60 -8.42 -9.11
CA THR A 76 -7.35 -8.83 -8.47
C THR A 76 -6.93 -7.81 -7.42
N LEU A 77 -6.98 -6.51 -7.76
CA LEU A 77 -6.71 -5.43 -6.82
C LEU A 77 -7.75 -5.38 -5.68
N PHE A 78 -9.03 -5.56 -6.00
CA PHE A 78 -10.12 -5.63 -5.04
C PHE A 78 -9.93 -6.79 -4.07
N SER A 79 -9.61 -7.99 -4.60
CA SER A 79 -9.31 -9.16 -3.78
C SER A 79 -8.10 -8.92 -2.88
N GLN A 80 -7.05 -8.27 -3.37
CA GLN A 80 -5.89 -7.88 -2.55
C GLN A 80 -6.28 -6.90 -1.45
N VAL A 81 -7.10 -5.89 -1.73
CA VAL A 81 -7.59 -4.94 -0.71
C VAL A 81 -8.48 -5.64 0.31
N GLN A 82 -9.37 -6.54 -0.10
CA GLN A 82 -10.22 -7.29 0.80
C GLN A 82 -9.41 -8.21 1.72
N LEU A 83 -8.42 -8.92 1.15
CA LEU A 83 -7.47 -9.75 1.91
C LEU A 83 -6.67 -8.86 2.87
N PHE A 84 -6.23 -7.69 2.41
CA PHE A 84 -5.55 -6.71 3.23
C PHE A 84 -6.41 -6.28 4.42
N ILE A 85 -7.66 -5.87 4.22
CA ILE A 85 -8.54 -5.46 5.33
C ILE A 85 -8.80 -6.62 6.31
N SER A 86 -8.86 -7.87 5.82
CA SER A 86 -9.06 -9.04 6.68
C SER A 86 -7.81 -9.44 7.46
N THR A 87 -6.63 -9.12 6.94
CA THR A 87 -5.34 -9.60 7.45
C THR A 87 -4.42 -8.45 7.88
N CYS A 88 -4.88 -7.21 7.88
CA CYS A 88 -4.06 -6.07 8.27
C CYS A 88 -3.90 -6.02 9.79
N ASN A 89 -2.74 -5.54 10.24
CA ASN A 89 -2.53 -5.34 11.66
C ASN A 89 -3.18 -4.01 12.10
N GLY A 90 -4.19 -4.09 12.97
CA GLY A 90 -4.98 -2.93 13.40
C GLY A 90 -4.16 -1.85 14.12
N GLU A 91 -3.06 -2.24 14.76
CA GLU A 91 -2.14 -1.30 15.39
C GLU A 91 -1.44 -0.40 14.36
N HIS A 92 -1.00 -0.96 13.24
CA HIS A 92 -0.39 -0.21 12.14
C HIS A 92 -1.41 0.73 11.46
N ILE A 93 -2.64 0.24 11.26
CA ILE A 93 -3.72 1.03 10.67
C ILE A 93 -4.06 2.24 11.55
N ARG A 94 -3.94 2.13 12.87
CA ARG A 94 -4.18 3.25 13.79
C ARG A 94 -3.25 4.45 13.55
N TYR A 95 -2.07 4.24 12.95
CA TYR A 95 -1.14 5.29 12.57
C TYR A 95 -1.35 5.84 11.15
N ALA A 96 -2.02 5.09 10.27
CA ALA A 96 -2.36 5.52 8.91
C ALA A 96 -3.86 5.42 8.64
N THR A 97 -4.66 5.88 9.60
CA THR A 97 -6.12 5.94 9.46
C THR A 97 -6.53 6.81 8.29
N ASP A 98 -5.78 7.89 8.02
CA ASP A 98 -6.04 8.80 6.90
C ASP A 98 -5.89 8.10 5.55
N THR A 99 -4.76 7.42 5.33
CA THR A 99 -4.48 6.68 4.10
C THR A 99 -5.43 5.50 3.93
N PHE A 100 -5.79 4.83 5.02
CA PHE A 100 -6.75 3.73 4.99
C PHE A 100 -8.16 4.22 4.62
N ALA A 101 -8.59 5.34 5.20
CA ALA A 101 -9.86 5.98 4.84
C ALA A 101 -9.86 6.42 3.37
N GLY A 102 -8.76 7.00 2.89
CA GLY A 102 -8.58 7.36 1.49
C GLY A 102 -8.71 6.15 0.55
N LEU A 103 -8.07 5.03 0.89
CA LEU A 103 -8.15 3.79 0.12
C LEU A 103 -9.58 3.24 0.08
N CYS A 104 -10.27 3.22 1.22
CA CYS A 104 -11.68 2.80 1.27
C CYS A 104 -12.58 3.72 0.44
N HIS A 105 -12.32 5.03 0.43
CA HIS A 105 -13.06 5.99 -0.39
C HIS A 105 -12.84 5.73 -1.88
N GLN A 106 -11.59 5.55 -2.32
CA GLN A 106 -11.27 5.24 -3.72
C GLN A 106 -11.85 3.91 -4.16
N LEU A 107 -11.76 2.88 -3.32
CA LEU A 107 -12.38 1.58 -3.54
C LEU A 107 -13.89 1.72 -3.73
N THR A 108 -14.55 2.47 -2.84
CA THR A 108 -16.00 2.68 -2.89
C THR A 108 -16.42 3.44 -4.15
N ASN A 109 -15.71 4.53 -4.49
CA ASN A 109 -15.96 5.26 -5.73
C ASN A 109 -15.78 4.37 -6.96
N ALA A 110 -14.69 3.62 -7.05
CA ALA A 110 -14.43 2.72 -8.16
C ALA A 110 -15.49 1.60 -8.28
N LEU A 111 -15.99 1.09 -7.15
CA LEU A 111 -17.12 0.14 -7.13
C LEU A 111 -18.42 0.78 -7.61
N VAL A 112 -18.72 2.01 -7.17
CA VAL A 112 -19.93 2.74 -7.57
C VAL A 112 -19.90 3.07 -9.06
N GLU A 113 -18.79 3.61 -9.57
CA GLU A 113 -18.60 3.95 -10.98
C GLU A 113 -18.70 2.73 -11.90
N ARG A 114 -18.29 1.54 -11.44
CA ARG A 114 -18.40 0.29 -12.23
C ARG A 114 -19.72 -0.44 -12.09
N LYS A 115 -20.54 -0.08 -11.10
CA LYS A 115 -21.85 -0.71 -10.85
C LYS A 115 -23.01 0.10 -11.48
N GLN A 116 -22.75 1.29 -12.03
CA GLN A 116 -23.67 2.04 -12.89
C GLN A 116 -23.52 1.65 -14.36
#